data_AF-A0A932KWB4-F1
#
_entry.id   AF-A0A932KWB4-F1
#
_cell.length_a   1.000
_cell.length_b   1.000
_cell.length_c   1.000
_cell.angle_alpha   90.00
_cell.angle_beta   90.00
_cell.angle_gamma   90.00
#
_symmetry.space_group_name_H-M   'P 1'
#
loop_
_entity.id
_entity.type
_entity.pdbx_description
1 polymer ?
#
loop_
_entity_poly.entity_id
_entity_poly.type
_entity_poly.pdbx_seq_one_letter_code
_entity_poly.pdbx_strand_id
1 'polypeptide(L)'
;MKNGAAAAKAGFSLAEAALSLAIVGMVITAMVPALLSLRASESARATQTALEGVMRATAAFVQANGCFPCPAPASLQAGAGFGVVRGDTLANPSPCNSGCASVPGLVPFRSLGLPQSLAHDGYGRWLTFAVDPTLTSSGLSNLACTIQDTDCTADDVAHSAHKKGLCAAGLGASTSLRVLVSGVTTTIAMLVLSHGANGRGAFTEVNSGPARRAFPTSVPSCLPGNTGAERCNADADLTFVAAIPSTGSDPFDDQMLYFDRNALMASLGGAGCNTNWLSP
;
A
#
# COMPACT_ATOMS: atom_id res chain seq x y z
N MET A 1 26.94 -84.50 4.01
CA MET A 1 26.09 -83.55 4.78
C MET A 1 26.72 -82.16 4.72
N LYS A 2 25.87 -81.13 4.66
CA LYS A 2 26.14 -79.68 4.66
C LYS A 2 26.23 -79.00 3.27
N ASN A 3 25.05 -78.77 2.73
CA ASN A 3 24.75 -77.67 1.82
C ASN A 3 24.96 -76.34 2.56
N GLY A 4 25.81 -75.47 2.01
CA GLY A 4 25.92 -74.08 2.42
C GLY A 4 25.72 -73.19 1.20
N ALA A 5 24.46 -72.94 0.83
CA ALA A 5 24.14 -71.99 -0.22
C ALA A 5 24.48 -70.57 0.30
N ALA A 6 25.48 -69.94 -0.31
CA ALA A 6 25.77 -68.53 -0.07
C ALA A 6 24.64 -67.69 -0.66
N ALA A 7 23.89 -67.01 0.18
CA ALA A 7 22.91 -66.02 -0.25
C ALA A 7 23.65 -64.83 -0.87
N ALA A 8 23.64 -64.74 -2.20
CA ALA A 8 24.16 -63.58 -2.92
C ALA A 8 23.31 -62.35 -2.56
N LYS A 9 23.92 -61.37 -1.90
CA LYS A 9 23.32 -60.05 -1.68
C LYS A 9 23.18 -59.37 -3.04
N ALA A 10 21.96 -59.25 -3.55
CA ALA A 10 21.68 -58.44 -4.74
C ALA A 10 21.98 -56.97 -4.40
N GLY A 11 23.14 -56.48 -4.84
CA GLY A 11 23.46 -55.06 -4.78
C GLY A 11 22.64 -54.31 -5.83
N PHE A 12 22.08 -53.16 -5.46
CA PHE A 12 21.39 -52.26 -6.38
C PHE A 12 22.23 -52.03 -7.65
N SER A 13 21.63 -52.24 -8.82
CA SER A 13 22.29 -52.00 -10.09
C SER A 13 22.48 -50.49 -10.29
N LEU A 14 23.67 -50.07 -10.75
CA LEU A 14 23.94 -48.67 -11.12
C LEU A 14 22.92 -48.16 -12.16
N ALA A 15 22.43 -49.04 -13.03
CA ALA A 15 21.42 -48.70 -14.04
C ALA A 15 20.04 -48.42 -13.41
N GLU A 16 19.67 -49.12 -12.35
CA GLU A 16 18.41 -48.93 -11.63
C GLU A 16 18.41 -47.62 -10.83
N ALA A 17 19.56 -47.30 -10.21
CA ALA A 17 19.77 -46.01 -9.57
C ALA A 17 19.74 -44.85 -10.59
N ALA A 18 20.35 -45.02 -11.77
CA ALA A 18 20.32 -44.01 -12.83
C ALA A 18 18.90 -43.78 -13.40
N LEU A 19 18.14 -44.86 -13.63
CA LEU A 19 16.75 -44.76 -14.09
C LEU A 19 15.86 -44.09 -13.05
N SER A 20 16.05 -44.42 -11.77
CA SER A 20 15.29 -43.81 -10.66
C SER A 20 15.55 -42.30 -10.57
N LEU A 21 16.82 -41.88 -10.66
CA LEU A 21 17.18 -40.46 -10.66
C LEU A 21 16.65 -39.72 -11.90
N ALA A 22 16.60 -40.37 -13.06
CA ALA A 22 16.01 -39.79 -14.28
C ALA A 22 14.52 -39.52 -14.10
N ILE A 23 13.76 -40.49 -13.54
CA ILE A 23 12.34 -40.33 -13.26
C ILE A 23 12.09 -39.22 -12.24
N VAL A 24 12.86 -39.19 -11.14
CA VAL A 24 12.74 -38.15 -10.11
C VAL A 24 13.07 -36.77 -10.68
N GLY A 25 14.11 -36.65 -11.52
CA GLY A 25 14.46 -35.39 -12.18
C GLY A 25 13.34 -34.87 -13.09
N MET A 26 12.67 -35.77 -13.82
CA MET A 26 11.53 -35.42 -14.68
C MET A 26 10.34 -34.93 -13.84
N VAL A 27 10.04 -35.61 -12.72
CA VAL A 27 8.95 -35.23 -11.81
C VAL A 27 9.21 -33.86 -11.18
N ILE A 28 10.42 -33.61 -10.66
CA ILE A 28 10.78 -32.32 -10.05
C ILE A 28 10.64 -31.19 -11.08
N THR A 29 11.13 -31.41 -12.30
CA THR A 29 11.07 -30.40 -13.37
C THR A 29 9.62 -30.04 -13.72
N ALA A 30 8.70 -31.00 -13.69
CA ALA A 30 7.28 -30.77 -13.93
C ALA A 30 6.57 -30.03 -12.77
N MET A 31 7.01 -30.22 -11.51
CA MET A 31 6.35 -29.61 -10.34
C MET A 31 6.78 -28.17 -10.04
N VAL A 32 8.02 -27.78 -10.38
CA VAL A 32 8.53 -26.42 -10.13
C VAL A 32 7.61 -25.30 -10.67
N PRO A 33 7.12 -25.33 -11.93
CA PRO A 33 6.26 -24.25 -12.43
C PRO A 33 4.93 -24.14 -11.68
N ALA A 34 4.36 -25.27 -11.22
CA ALA A 34 3.14 -25.27 -10.42
C ALA A 34 3.34 -24.58 -9.06
N LEU A 35 4.46 -24.86 -8.39
CA LEU A 35 4.81 -24.22 -7.13
C LEU A 35 5.05 -22.71 -7.30
N LEU A 36 5.72 -22.29 -8.37
CA LEU A 36 5.97 -20.87 -8.66
C LEU A 36 4.66 -20.12 -8.91
N SER A 37 3.73 -20.71 -9.64
CA SER A 37 2.39 -20.14 -9.88
C SER A 37 1.60 -19.99 -8.58
N LEU A 38 1.64 -21.01 -7.71
CA LEU A 38 1.00 -20.96 -6.40
C LEU A 38 1.55 -19.82 -5.54
N ARG A 39 2.88 -19.68 -5.48
CA ARG A 39 3.52 -18.58 -4.74
C ARG A 39 3.15 -17.21 -5.29
N ALA A 40 3.12 -17.04 -6.61
CA ALA A 40 2.71 -15.79 -7.23
C ALA A 40 1.25 -15.43 -6.88
N SER A 41 0.36 -16.43 -6.87
CA SER A 41 -1.04 -16.25 -6.45
C SER A 41 -1.15 -15.88 -4.96
N GLU A 42 -0.39 -16.54 -4.09
CA GLU A 42 -0.35 -16.21 -2.66
C GLU A 42 0.16 -14.79 -2.42
N SER A 43 1.25 -14.38 -3.08
CA SER A 43 1.78 -13.02 -2.97
C SER A 43 0.81 -11.97 -3.50
N ALA A 44 0.11 -12.22 -4.60
CA ALA A 44 -0.93 -11.31 -5.09
C ALA A 44 -2.09 -11.18 -4.08
N ARG A 45 -2.54 -12.31 -3.52
CA ARG A 45 -3.61 -12.32 -2.51
C ARG A 45 -3.20 -11.63 -1.21
N ALA A 46 -1.98 -11.85 -0.74
CA ALA A 46 -1.43 -11.18 0.43
C ALA A 46 -1.30 -9.67 0.20
N THR A 47 -0.87 -9.24 -0.99
CA THR A 47 -0.84 -7.82 -1.39
C THR A 47 -2.22 -7.20 -1.34
N GLN A 48 -3.23 -7.83 -1.96
CA GLN A 48 -4.61 -7.35 -1.94
C GLN A 48 -5.14 -7.22 -0.50
N THR A 49 -4.85 -8.22 0.34
CA THR A 49 -5.25 -8.23 1.76
C THR A 49 -4.62 -7.07 2.53
N ALA A 50 -3.34 -6.77 2.27
CA ALA A 50 -2.63 -5.65 2.88
C ALA A 50 -3.21 -4.30 2.42
N LEU A 51 -3.41 -4.10 1.11
CA LEU A 51 -4.00 -2.88 0.55
C LEU A 51 -5.39 -2.59 1.17
N GLU A 52 -6.25 -3.60 1.25
CA GLU A 52 -7.57 -3.46 1.87
C GLU A 52 -7.51 -3.24 3.38
N GLY A 53 -6.58 -3.91 4.08
CA GLY A 53 -6.35 -3.72 5.50
C GLY A 53 -5.94 -2.28 5.83
N VAL A 54 -5.01 -1.72 5.06
CA VAL A 54 -4.57 -0.32 5.17
C VAL A 54 -5.72 0.65 4.89
N MET A 55 -6.51 0.38 3.86
CA MET A 55 -7.69 1.19 3.53
C MET A 55 -8.70 1.23 4.67
N ARG A 56 -9.10 0.06 5.20
CA ARG A 56 -10.05 -0.02 6.31
C ARG A 56 -9.53 0.66 7.58
N ALA A 57 -8.24 0.48 7.90
CA ALA A 57 -7.65 1.14 9.07
C ALA A 57 -7.52 2.65 8.89
N THR A 58 -7.21 3.11 7.68
CA THR A 58 -7.20 4.54 7.35
C THR A 58 -8.59 5.13 7.50
N ALA A 59 -9.63 4.44 7.03
CA ALA A 59 -11.02 4.86 7.19
C ALA A 59 -11.41 4.96 8.67
N ALA A 60 -11.02 3.98 9.49
CA ALA A 60 -11.23 4.01 10.94
C ALA A 60 -10.47 5.17 11.62
N PHE A 61 -9.23 5.43 11.19
CA PHE A 61 -8.43 6.55 11.68
C PHE A 61 -9.08 7.90 11.34
N VAL A 62 -9.56 8.06 10.11
CA VAL A 62 -10.27 9.24 9.64
C VAL A 62 -11.56 9.44 10.45
N GLN A 63 -12.29 8.35 10.73
CA GLN A 63 -13.47 8.39 11.59
C GLN A 63 -13.15 8.84 13.02
N ALA A 64 -12.02 8.43 13.58
CA ALA A 64 -11.62 8.76 14.94
C ALA A 64 -11.03 10.16 15.09
N ASN A 65 -10.30 10.65 14.08
CA ASN A 65 -9.49 11.87 14.18
C ASN A 65 -9.99 13.03 13.31
N GLY A 66 -10.84 12.78 12.30
CA GLY A 66 -11.33 13.82 11.39
C GLY A 66 -10.33 14.31 10.34
N CYS A 67 -9.20 13.63 10.21
CA CYS A 67 -8.16 13.91 9.23
C CYS A 67 -7.60 12.61 8.67
N PHE A 68 -6.99 12.69 7.49
CA PHE A 68 -6.19 11.59 6.97
C PHE A 68 -4.84 11.50 7.69
N PRO A 69 -4.33 10.29 7.94
CA PRO A 69 -3.03 10.10 8.56
C PRO A 69 -1.92 10.54 7.61
N CYS A 70 -0.94 11.32 8.11
CA CYS A 70 0.26 11.61 7.35
C CYS A 70 1.09 10.34 7.09
N PRO A 71 1.71 10.19 5.89
CA PRO A 71 2.56 9.06 5.61
C PRO A 71 3.74 9.00 6.58
N ALA A 72 4.01 7.83 7.13
CA ALA A 72 5.16 7.65 8.02
C ALA A 72 6.46 7.94 7.25
N PRO A 73 7.44 8.61 7.88
CA PRO A 73 8.69 8.93 7.22
C PRO A 73 9.46 7.64 6.89
N ALA A 74 9.74 7.41 5.61
CA ALA A 74 10.50 6.23 5.18
C ALA A 74 11.95 6.25 5.70
N SER A 75 12.45 7.41 6.12
CA SER A 75 13.78 7.57 6.70
C SER A 75 13.93 6.99 8.10
N LEU A 76 12.81 6.72 8.78
CA LEU A 76 12.80 6.05 10.06
C LEU A 76 12.41 4.59 9.85
N GLN A 77 13.30 3.67 10.18
CA GLN A 77 13.08 2.22 10.09
C GLN A 77 13.16 1.52 11.45
N ALA A 78 13.37 2.30 12.53
CA ALA A 78 13.39 1.83 13.91
C ALA A 78 13.09 2.98 14.88
N GLY A 79 12.83 2.63 16.14
CA GLY A 79 12.59 3.60 17.22
C GLY A 79 11.13 4.07 17.33
N ALA A 80 10.90 5.04 18.21
CA ALA A 80 9.56 5.44 18.63
C ALA A 80 8.70 6.09 17.53
N GLY A 81 9.32 6.67 16.50
CA GLY A 81 8.64 7.30 15.35
C GLY A 81 8.44 6.38 14.14
N PHE A 82 8.93 5.13 14.20
CA PHE A 82 8.82 4.21 13.08
C PHE A 82 7.41 3.63 12.97
N GLY A 83 6.80 3.75 11.78
CA GLY A 83 5.42 3.31 11.54
C GLY A 83 4.37 4.19 12.22
N VAL A 84 4.75 5.37 12.68
CA VAL A 84 3.84 6.37 13.26
C VAL A 84 3.60 7.47 12.24
N VAL A 85 2.42 8.09 12.31
CA VAL A 85 2.08 9.30 11.54
C VAL A 85 3.22 10.31 11.64
N ARG A 86 3.60 10.92 10.51
CA ARG A 86 4.69 11.89 10.48
C ARG A 86 4.39 13.09 11.37
N GLY A 87 5.41 13.54 12.11
CA GLY A 87 5.30 14.66 13.05
C GLY A 87 4.56 14.28 14.34
N ASP A 88 4.19 13.01 14.49
CA ASP A 88 3.52 12.47 15.67
C ASP A 88 4.45 11.55 16.48
N THR A 89 4.16 11.39 17.77
CA THR A 89 4.83 10.42 18.65
C THR A 89 3.78 9.68 19.47
N LEU A 90 4.00 8.39 19.74
CA LEU A 90 3.11 7.63 20.62
C LEU A 90 3.05 8.20 22.05
N ALA A 91 4.02 9.02 22.46
CA ALA A 91 4.06 9.68 23.77
C ALA A 91 3.22 10.96 23.84
N ASN A 92 2.97 11.62 22.70
CA ASN A 92 2.15 12.83 22.61
C ASN A 92 1.40 12.84 21.27
N PRO A 93 0.28 12.09 21.17
CA PRO A 93 -0.42 11.88 19.91
C PRO A 93 -1.06 13.19 19.41
N SER A 94 -0.55 13.70 18.29
CA SER A 94 -1.13 14.80 17.51
C SER A 94 -1.29 14.36 16.04
N PRO A 95 -2.22 13.42 15.75
CA PRO A 95 -2.35 12.75 14.46
C PRO A 95 -2.72 13.68 13.28
N CYS A 96 -3.36 14.82 13.57
CA CYS A 96 -3.82 15.79 12.58
C CYS A 96 -2.96 17.05 12.51
N ASN A 97 -1.63 16.93 12.66
CA ASN A 97 -0.78 18.11 12.54
C ASN A 97 -0.68 18.60 11.08
N SER A 98 -0.48 19.91 10.87
CA SER A 98 -0.31 20.51 9.54
C SER A 98 1.08 20.26 8.91
N GLY A 99 1.85 19.31 9.44
CA GLY A 99 3.25 19.00 9.07
C GLY A 99 3.40 17.85 8.08
N CYS A 100 2.31 17.43 7.45
CA CYS A 100 2.34 16.48 6.36
C CYS A 100 3.24 17.00 5.22
N ALA A 101 4.38 16.34 5.02
CA ALA A 101 5.19 16.61 3.84
C ALA A 101 4.39 16.18 2.60
N SER A 102 4.39 17.00 1.54
CA SER A 102 3.76 16.70 0.24
C SER A 102 4.49 15.60 -0.55
N VAL A 103 4.95 14.55 0.14
CA VAL A 103 5.70 13.44 -0.43
C VAL A 103 5.18 12.11 0.12
N PRO A 104 5.20 11.05 -0.70
CA PRO A 104 4.82 9.72 -0.26
C PRO A 104 5.78 9.17 0.80
N GLY A 105 5.27 8.24 1.60
CA GLY A 105 6.03 7.58 2.66
C GLY A 105 5.59 6.14 2.89
N LEU A 106 5.91 5.64 4.08
CA LEU A 106 5.45 4.32 4.53
C LEU A 106 4.02 4.42 5.06
N VAL A 107 3.33 3.28 5.07
CA VAL A 107 2.08 3.14 5.81
C VAL A 107 2.36 3.39 7.31
N PRO A 108 1.62 4.29 7.99
CA PRO A 108 1.77 4.53 9.43
C PRO A 108 1.10 3.43 10.26
N PHE A 109 1.59 2.19 10.10
CA PHE A 109 0.94 0.98 10.60
C PHE A 109 0.71 0.97 12.12
N ARG A 110 1.61 1.56 12.92
CA ARG A 110 1.41 1.66 14.38
C ARG A 110 0.28 2.60 14.74
N SER A 111 0.23 3.78 14.11
CA SER A 111 -0.86 4.74 14.32
C SER A 111 -2.20 4.22 13.79
N LEU A 112 -2.17 3.37 12.76
CA LEU A 112 -3.35 2.69 12.22
C LEU A 112 -3.77 1.46 13.04
N GLY A 113 -3.01 1.06 14.05
CA GLY A 113 -3.28 -0.17 14.82
C GLY A 113 -3.12 -1.46 14.01
N LEU A 114 -2.36 -1.41 12.91
CA LEU A 114 -2.09 -2.54 12.05
C LEU A 114 -0.80 -3.27 12.47
N PRO A 115 -0.76 -4.61 12.34
CA PRO A 115 0.51 -5.32 12.41
C PRO A 115 1.44 -4.87 11.28
N GLN A 116 2.74 -4.83 11.56
CA GLN A 116 3.75 -4.43 10.58
C GLN A 116 3.67 -5.26 9.29
N SER A 117 3.27 -6.54 9.37
CA SER A 117 3.09 -7.40 8.20
C SER A 117 2.10 -6.86 7.16
N LEU A 118 1.09 -6.07 7.57
CA LEU A 118 0.15 -5.42 6.65
C LEU A 118 0.65 -4.09 6.09
N ALA A 119 1.83 -3.63 6.52
CA ALA A 119 2.56 -2.54 5.88
C ALA A 119 3.48 -3.04 4.75
N HIS A 120 3.60 -4.35 4.58
CA HIS A 120 4.33 -4.98 3.48
C HIS A 120 3.36 -5.54 2.43
N ASP A 121 3.81 -5.58 1.18
CA ASP A 121 3.18 -6.36 0.12
C ASP A 121 3.39 -7.87 0.32
N GLY A 122 2.74 -8.69 -0.50
CA GLY A 122 2.87 -10.16 -0.43
C GLY A 122 4.23 -10.71 -0.86
N TYR A 123 5.20 -9.85 -1.12
CA TYR A 123 6.56 -10.18 -1.49
C TYR A 123 7.59 -9.63 -0.48
N GLY A 124 7.11 -9.03 0.62
CA GLY A 124 7.94 -8.56 1.75
C GLY A 124 8.46 -7.13 1.62
N ARG A 125 7.98 -6.32 0.68
CA ARG A 125 8.41 -4.92 0.49
C ARG A 125 7.42 -3.96 1.11
N TRP A 126 7.93 -2.81 1.55
CA TRP A 126 7.09 -1.76 2.10
C TRP A 126 6.09 -1.21 1.07
N LEU A 127 4.84 -1.10 1.49
CA LEU A 127 3.82 -0.37 0.75
C LEU A 127 4.13 1.13 0.77
N THR A 128 3.96 1.77 -0.38
CA THR A 128 3.98 3.23 -0.50
C THR A 128 2.61 3.78 -0.13
N PHE A 129 2.59 4.77 0.75
CA PHE A 129 1.39 5.43 1.22
C PHE A 129 1.46 6.92 0.89
N ALA A 130 0.40 7.44 0.29
CA ALA A 130 0.24 8.85 -0.02
C ALA A 130 -1.17 9.31 0.31
N VAL A 131 -1.29 10.55 0.75
CA VAL A 131 -2.57 11.21 1.05
C VAL A 131 -2.53 12.62 0.47
N ASP A 132 -3.69 13.15 0.14
CA ASP A 132 -3.80 14.56 -0.22
C ASP A 132 -3.45 15.41 1.01
N PRO A 133 -2.40 16.26 0.97
CA PRO A 133 -1.96 17.03 2.12
C PRO A 133 -3.06 17.93 2.69
N THR A 134 -3.99 18.40 1.86
CA THR A 134 -5.11 19.25 2.30
C THR A 134 -6.03 18.54 3.29
N LEU A 135 -6.11 17.20 3.20
CA LEU A 135 -6.97 16.34 4.01
C LEU A 135 -6.37 15.92 5.36
N THR A 136 -5.16 16.39 5.67
CA THR A 136 -4.39 15.93 6.84
C THR A 136 -4.40 16.95 7.99
N SER A 137 -4.89 18.17 7.73
CA SER A 137 -4.84 19.27 8.69
C SER A 137 -5.88 19.14 9.82
N SER A 138 -5.51 19.52 11.04
CA SER A 138 -6.40 19.66 12.20
C SER A 138 -7.46 20.75 12.05
N GLY A 139 -7.30 21.65 11.06
CA GLY A 139 -8.34 22.60 10.69
C GLY A 139 -9.64 21.86 10.31
N LEU A 140 -9.54 20.73 9.63
CA LEU A 140 -10.70 19.94 9.20
C LEU A 140 -11.49 19.37 10.37
N SER A 141 -10.82 18.88 11.41
CA SER A 141 -11.50 18.43 12.63
C SER A 141 -12.24 19.55 13.35
N ASN A 142 -11.84 20.82 13.13
CA ASN A 142 -12.48 22.02 13.68
C ASN A 142 -13.56 22.61 12.75
N LEU A 143 -13.61 22.20 11.47
CA LEU A 143 -14.76 22.39 10.57
C LEU A 143 -15.86 21.35 10.82
N ALA A 144 -15.82 20.66 11.97
CA ALA A 144 -16.90 19.79 12.39
C ALA A 144 -18.21 20.58 12.50
N CYS A 145 -19.29 19.92 12.12
CA CYS A 145 -20.61 20.50 12.10
C CYS A 145 -21.10 20.91 13.50
N THR A 146 -21.92 21.97 13.59
CA THR A 146 -22.51 22.43 14.85
C THR A 146 -24.02 22.15 14.91
N ILE A 147 -24.64 22.23 16.09
CA ILE A 147 -26.11 22.07 16.24
C ILE A 147 -26.92 23.16 15.50
N GLN A 148 -26.26 24.20 15.00
CA GLN A 148 -26.89 25.26 14.21
C GLN A 148 -26.97 24.91 12.73
N ASP A 149 -26.33 23.83 12.30
CA ASP A 149 -26.37 23.35 10.93
C ASP A 149 -27.57 22.43 10.70
N THR A 150 -28.28 22.66 9.61
CA THR A 150 -29.58 22.07 9.25
C THR A 150 -29.60 20.54 9.20
N ASP A 151 -28.45 19.93 8.89
CA ASP A 151 -28.30 18.48 8.71
C ASP A 151 -27.47 17.84 9.85
N CYS A 152 -27.31 18.54 10.99
CA CYS A 152 -26.59 18.04 12.15
C CYS A 152 -27.47 17.90 13.37
N THR A 153 -27.45 16.70 13.92
CA THR A 153 -28.20 16.37 15.13
C THR A 153 -27.39 16.72 16.37
N ALA A 154 -28.08 16.87 17.51
CA ALA A 154 -27.41 16.97 18.80
C ALA A 154 -26.52 15.74 19.10
N ASP A 155 -26.85 14.58 18.52
CA ASP A 155 -26.09 13.34 18.63
C ASP A 155 -24.76 13.41 17.85
N ASP A 156 -24.74 14.02 16.66
CA ASP A 156 -23.52 14.25 15.88
C ASP A 156 -22.51 15.14 16.63
N VAL A 157 -23.02 16.16 17.32
CA VAL A 157 -22.18 17.08 18.11
C VAL A 157 -21.72 16.42 19.40
N ALA A 158 -22.60 15.68 20.08
CA ALA A 158 -22.27 14.93 21.30
C ALA A 158 -21.19 13.85 21.06
N HIS A 159 -21.15 13.26 19.88
CA HIS A 159 -20.16 12.24 19.50
C HIS A 159 -18.95 12.79 18.74
N SER A 160 -18.79 14.12 18.69
CA SER A 160 -17.70 14.79 17.98
C SER A 160 -17.58 14.28 16.54
N ALA A 161 -18.50 14.69 15.67
CA ALA A 161 -18.53 14.34 14.25
C ALA A 161 -17.35 14.93 13.44
N HIS A 162 -16.12 14.63 13.85
CA HIS A 162 -14.85 15.03 13.25
C HIS A 162 -14.79 14.73 11.75
N LYS A 163 -15.57 13.73 11.30
CA LYS A 163 -15.69 13.32 9.90
C LYS A 163 -16.36 14.37 9.00
N LYS A 164 -17.21 15.26 9.54
CA LYS A 164 -18.03 16.19 8.74
C LYS A 164 -17.19 17.32 8.12
N GLY A 165 -16.08 17.73 8.75
CA GLY A 165 -15.16 18.72 8.17
C GLY A 165 -14.40 18.24 6.93
N LEU A 166 -14.35 16.93 6.68
CA LEU A 166 -13.78 16.36 5.43
C LEU A 166 -14.67 16.62 4.21
N CYS A 167 -15.95 16.94 4.41
CA CYS A 167 -16.86 17.33 3.33
C CYS A 167 -16.85 18.83 3.03
N ALA A 168 -15.98 19.62 3.68
CA ALA A 168 -15.83 21.04 3.38
C ALA A 168 -15.49 21.27 1.89
N ALA A 169 -16.20 22.23 1.27
CA ALA A 169 -15.88 22.68 -0.08
C ALA A 169 -14.74 23.71 -0.04
N GLY A 170 -14.02 23.85 -1.15
CA GLY A 170 -13.00 24.89 -1.28
C GLY A 170 -11.70 24.65 -0.49
N LEU A 171 -11.40 23.41 -0.09
CA LEU A 171 -10.09 23.06 0.45
C LEU A 171 -9.00 23.47 -0.57
N GLY A 172 -8.06 24.31 -0.13
CA GLY A 172 -7.10 24.99 -1.01
C GLY A 172 -6.20 24.01 -1.77
N ALA A 173 -6.25 24.04 -3.10
CA ALA A 173 -5.64 23.08 -4.00
C ALA A 173 -4.14 23.31 -4.32
N SER A 174 -3.33 23.81 -3.36
CA SER A 174 -1.92 24.08 -3.68
C SER A 174 -1.12 22.80 -3.96
N THR A 175 -1.54 21.65 -3.43
CA THR A 175 -0.98 20.35 -3.80
C THR A 175 -2.06 19.28 -3.63
N SER A 176 -2.47 18.65 -4.72
CA SER A 176 -3.45 17.56 -4.71
C SER A 176 -2.80 16.24 -5.05
N LEU A 177 -3.27 15.16 -4.42
CA LEU A 177 -2.86 13.80 -4.80
C LEU A 177 -3.63 13.37 -6.05
N ARG A 178 -2.90 12.84 -7.02
CA ARG A 178 -3.43 12.54 -8.36
C ARG A 178 -3.06 11.13 -8.78
N VAL A 179 -3.95 10.50 -9.52
CA VAL A 179 -3.67 9.27 -10.25
C VAL A 179 -4.02 9.46 -11.71
N LEU A 180 -3.14 8.99 -12.58
CA LEU A 180 -3.31 8.98 -14.02
C LEU A 180 -3.72 7.58 -14.46
N VAL A 181 -4.92 7.47 -15.00
CA VAL A 181 -5.50 6.20 -15.49
C VAL A 181 -5.86 6.40 -16.95
N SER A 182 -5.22 5.64 -17.85
CA SER A 182 -5.49 5.72 -19.29
C SER A 182 -5.47 7.15 -19.87
N GLY A 183 -4.53 7.98 -19.41
CA GLY A 183 -4.37 9.38 -19.85
C GLY A 183 -5.30 10.39 -19.15
N VAL A 184 -6.21 9.94 -18.29
CA VAL A 184 -7.08 10.82 -17.50
C VAL A 184 -6.53 10.99 -16.10
N THR A 185 -6.25 12.22 -15.70
CA THR A 185 -5.80 12.54 -14.34
C THR A 185 -6.99 12.80 -13.42
N THR A 186 -7.09 12.05 -12.33
CA THR A 186 -8.12 12.23 -11.31
C THR A 186 -7.48 12.59 -9.98
N THR A 187 -8.16 13.46 -9.21
CA THR A 187 -7.76 13.79 -7.85
C THR A 187 -8.32 12.75 -6.89
N ILE A 188 -7.50 12.27 -5.97
CA ILE A 188 -7.83 11.23 -5.00
C ILE A 188 -7.43 11.69 -3.60
N ALA A 189 -8.03 11.09 -2.57
CA ALA A 189 -7.76 11.45 -1.18
C ALA A 189 -6.59 10.66 -0.59
N MET A 190 -6.46 9.40 -0.98
CA MET A 190 -5.38 8.52 -0.54
C MET A 190 -5.01 7.50 -1.60
N LEU A 191 -3.78 7.01 -1.53
CA LEU A 191 -3.25 5.94 -2.35
C LEU A 191 -2.35 5.03 -1.51
N VAL A 192 -2.56 3.73 -1.69
CA VAL A 192 -1.66 2.68 -1.19
C VAL A 192 -1.16 1.90 -2.40
N LEU A 193 0.15 1.74 -2.51
CA LEU A 193 0.82 1.16 -3.66
C LEU A 193 1.78 0.05 -3.23
N SER A 194 1.63 -1.10 -3.87
CA SER A 194 2.62 -2.17 -3.95
C SER A 194 3.40 -2.03 -5.25
N HIS A 195 4.72 -2.13 -5.18
CA HIS A 195 5.63 -2.01 -6.32
C HIS A 195 5.79 -3.34 -7.10
N GLY A 196 4.81 -4.26 -6.98
CA GLY A 196 4.71 -5.48 -7.77
C GLY A 196 5.90 -6.45 -7.63
N ALA A 197 5.84 -7.66 -8.19
CA ALA A 197 6.86 -8.71 -8.00
C ALA A 197 8.31 -8.25 -8.26
N ASN A 198 8.52 -7.28 -9.16
CA ASN A 198 9.83 -6.73 -9.46
C ASN A 198 10.34 -5.73 -8.39
N GLY A 199 9.44 -5.11 -7.62
CA GLY A 199 9.71 -4.24 -6.46
C GLY A 199 10.50 -2.98 -6.73
N ARG A 200 10.66 -2.57 -7.99
CA ARG A 200 11.42 -1.37 -8.34
C ARG A 200 10.73 -0.15 -7.76
N GLY A 201 11.48 0.79 -7.21
CA GLY A 201 10.89 1.95 -6.54
C GLY A 201 10.37 1.69 -5.11
N ALA A 202 10.20 0.45 -4.67
CA ALA A 202 9.77 0.14 -3.31
C ALA A 202 10.75 0.67 -2.26
N PHE A 203 10.25 1.16 -1.13
CA PHE A 203 11.11 1.47 0.01
C PHE A 203 11.75 0.18 0.54
N THR A 204 13.04 0.22 0.80
CA THR A 204 13.85 -0.88 1.32
C THR A 204 14.45 -0.50 2.65
N GLU A 205 14.58 -1.48 3.53
CA GLU A 205 15.34 -1.29 4.77
C GLU A 205 16.83 -1.19 4.45
N VAL A 206 17.45 -0.05 4.72
CA VAL A 206 18.91 0.08 4.64
C VAL A 206 19.41 0.84 5.86
N ASN A 207 20.60 0.46 6.33
CA ASN A 207 21.26 1.03 7.50
C ASN A 207 21.60 2.53 7.38
N SER A 208 21.24 3.18 6.26
CA SER A 208 21.63 4.56 5.90
C SER A 208 20.43 5.48 5.59
N GLY A 209 19.19 5.09 5.89
CA GLY A 209 17.97 5.88 5.62
C GLY A 209 16.99 5.17 4.66
N PRO A 210 16.00 5.87 4.08
CA PRO A 210 15.13 5.25 3.09
C PRO A 210 15.90 5.10 1.78
N ALA A 211 16.25 3.88 1.41
CA ALA A 211 16.55 3.60 0.01
C ALA A 211 15.27 3.15 -0.69
N ARG A 212 15.12 3.54 -1.95
CA ARG A 212 14.20 2.87 -2.86
C ARG A 212 14.97 1.82 -3.64
N ARG A 213 14.34 0.68 -3.96
CA ARG A 213 14.95 -0.32 -4.83
C ARG A 213 15.25 0.32 -6.19
N ALA A 214 16.54 0.33 -6.56
CA ALA A 214 16.99 1.01 -7.78
C ALA A 214 16.36 0.42 -9.04
N PHE A 215 16.22 1.24 -10.07
CA PHE A 215 15.82 0.83 -11.42
C PHE A 215 17.04 0.50 -12.28
N PRO A 216 16.95 -0.44 -13.24
CA PRO A 216 18.00 -0.65 -14.24
C PRO A 216 18.26 0.63 -15.07
N THR A 217 19.48 0.80 -15.56
CA THR A 217 19.90 1.98 -16.35
C THR A 217 19.25 2.08 -17.73
N SER A 218 18.72 0.97 -18.24
CA SER A 218 18.06 0.87 -19.55
C SER A 218 16.57 1.21 -19.54
N VAL A 219 16.02 1.61 -18.39
CA VAL A 219 14.58 1.87 -18.22
C VAL A 219 14.24 3.31 -18.61
N PRO A 220 13.18 3.57 -19.41
CA PRO A 220 12.76 4.92 -19.79
C PRO A 220 12.52 5.83 -18.57
N SER A 221 12.81 7.13 -18.70
CA SER A 221 12.45 8.11 -17.67
C SER A 221 10.94 8.17 -17.45
N CYS A 222 10.50 8.61 -16.26
CA CYS A 222 9.08 8.86 -16.02
C CYS A 222 8.56 9.95 -16.97
N LEU A 223 7.61 9.57 -17.82
CA LEU A 223 6.75 10.48 -18.59
C LEU A 223 5.31 10.03 -18.34
N PRO A 224 4.58 10.67 -17.40
CA PRO A 224 3.26 10.21 -16.98
C PRO A 224 2.31 9.97 -18.17
N GLY A 225 1.77 8.77 -18.26
CA GLY A 225 0.83 8.36 -19.32
C GLY A 225 1.47 7.97 -20.64
N ASN A 226 2.80 7.97 -20.71
CA ASN A 226 3.55 7.65 -21.93
C ASN A 226 4.57 6.53 -21.70
N THR A 227 5.58 6.76 -20.86
CA THR A 227 6.65 5.77 -20.58
C THR A 227 7.11 5.80 -19.13
N GLY A 228 7.73 4.70 -18.67
CA GLY A 228 8.35 4.65 -17.34
C GLY A 228 7.34 4.71 -16.19
N ALA A 229 6.18 4.06 -16.32
CA ALA A 229 5.11 4.12 -15.33
C ALA A 229 5.57 3.68 -13.92
N GLU A 230 6.40 2.64 -13.80
CA GLU A 230 6.96 2.23 -12.51
C GLU A 230 7.85 3.29 -11.88
N ARG A 231 8.63 4.01 -12.71
CA ARG A 231 9.46 5.12 -12.22
C ARG A 231 8.63 6.30 -11.78
N CYS A 232 7.53 6.59 -12.46
CA CYS A 232 6.59 7.63 -12.03
C CYS A 232 6.02 7.32 -10.65
N ASN A 233 5.78 6.05 -10.34
CA ASN A 233 5.32 5.64 -9.02
C ASN A 233 6.39 5.71 -7.91
N ALA A 234 7.61 6.17 -8.24
CA ALA A 234 8.77 6.19 -7.35
C ALA A 234 9.57 7.51 -7.35
N ASP A 235 9.12 8.55 -8.04
CA ASP A 235 9.83 9.83 -8.20
C ASP A 235 9.63 10.84 -7.05
N ALA A 236 8.86 10.45 -6.03
CA ALA A 236 8.55 11.19 -4.82
C ALA A 236 7.64 12.42 -4.99
N ASP A 237 6.88 12.48 -6.08
CA ASP A 237 5.78 13.42 -6.23
C ASP A 237 4.43 12.84 -5.71
N LEU A 238 3.32 13.55 -5.98
CA LEU A 238 1.96 13.10 -5.65
C LEU A 238 1.13 12.76 -6.92
N THR A 239 1.79 12.34 -8.00
CA THR A 239 1.19 11.95 -9.29
C THR A 239 1.54 10.51 -9.61
N PHE A 240 0.62 9.59 -9.31
CA PHE A 240 0.81 8.17 -9.57
C PHE A 240 0.23 7.77 -10.93
N VAL A 241 0.76 6.70 -11.53
CA VAL A 241 0.32 6.17 -12.82
C VAL A 241 -0.21 4.75 -12.64
N ALA A 242 -1.49 4.56 -12.95
CA ALA A 242 -2.07 3.23 -13.10
C ALA A 242 -1.98 2.81 -14.57
N ALA A 243 -1.22 1.74 -14.82
CA ALA A 243 -1.05 1.16 -16.14
C ALA A 243 -1.49 -0.32 -16.16
N ILE A 244 -1.69 -0.87 -17.35
CA ILE A 244 -1.96 -2.30 -17.54
C ILE A 244 -0.66 -3.07 -17.29
N PRO A 245 -0.69 -4.19 -16.54
CA PRO A 245 0.49 -5.00 -16.34
C PRO A 245 1.15 -5.40 -17.66
N SER A 246 2.47 -5.27 -17.73
CA SER A 246 3.24 -5.52 -18.96
C SER A 246 4.36 -6.53 -18.73
N THR A 247 4.84 -7.13 -19.82
CA THR A 247 6.01 -8.02 -19.81
C THR A 247 7.13 -7.38 -20.63
N GLY A 248 8.40 -7.68 -20.30
CA GLY A 248 9.55 -7.16 -21.02
C GLY A 248 10.71 -6.78 -20.12
N SER A 249 11.55 -5.85 -20.59
CA SER A 249 12.72 -5.35 -19.86
C SER A 249 12.40 -4.39 -18.71
N ASP A 250 11.20 -3.81 -18.74
CA ASP A 250 10.64 -2.93 -17.69
C ASP A 250 9.14 -3.28 -17.49
N PRO A 251 8.85 -4.46 -16.92
CA PRO A 251 7.49 -4.94 -16.79
C PRO A 251 6.77 -4.16 -15.69
N PHE A 252 5.68 -3.48 -16.01
CA PHE A 252 4.84 -2.83 -15.01
C PHE A 252 4.07 -3.91 -14.24
N ASP A 253 4.34 -4.05 -12.94
CA ASP A 253 3.60 -5.00 -12.08
C ASP A 253 3.06 -4.37 -10.79
N ASP A 254 3.13 -3.05 -10.69
CA ASP A 254 2.58 -2.24 -9.61
C ASP A 254 1.07 -2.48 -9.41
N GLN A 255 0.68 -2.59 -8.15
CA GLN A 255 -0.72 -2.72 -7.72
C GLN A 255 -1.05 -1.59 -6.78
N MET A 256 -2.05 -0.80 -7.12
CA MET A 256 -2.47 0.32 -6.30
C MET A 256 -3.95 0.26 -5.97
N LEU A 257 -4.27 0.77 -4.80
CA LEU A 257 -5.62 0.96 -4.30
C LEU A 257 -5.74 2.40 -3.82
N TYR A 258 -6.69 3.12 -4.39
CA TYR A 258 -6.91 4.54 -4.12
C TYR A 258 -8.41 4.83 -4.03
N PHE A 259 -8.75 5.88 -3.29
CA PHE A 259 -10.12 6.35 -3.16
C PHE A 259 -10.15 7.85 -3.29
N ASP A 260 -11.19 8.34 -3.96
CA ASP A 260 -11.54 9.73 -3.85
C ASP A 260 -12.17 10.02 -2.47
N ARG A 261 -12.15 11.30 -2.11
CA ARG A 261 -12.66 11.78 -0.83
C ARG A 261 -14.13 11.42 -0.62
N ASN A 262 -14.96 11.57 -1.65
CA ASN A 262 -16.40 11.37 -1.56
C ASN A 262 -16.75 9.88 -1.44
N ALA A 263 -16.03 9.01 -2.16
CA ALA A 263 -16.16 7.56 -2.11
C ALA A 263 -15.76 7.00 -0.74
N LEU A 264 -14.71 7.53 -0.12
CA LEU A 264 -14.37 7.14 1.25
C LEU A 264 -15.44 7.57 2.25
N MET A 265 -15.93 8.81 2.15
CA MET A 265 -17.00 9.29 3.04
C MET A 265 -18.29 8.49 2.87
N ALA A 266 -18.64 8.13 1.63
CA ALA A 266 -19.78 7.27 1.32
C ALA A 266 -19.63 5.85 1.92
N SER A 267 -18.41 5.28 1.92
CA SER A 267 -18.17 3.95 2.50
C SER A 267 -18.18 3.93 4.03
N LEU A 268 -17.92 5.09 4.67
CA LEU A 268 -17.94 5.29 6.12
C LEU A 268 -19.35 5.46 6.72
N GLY A 269 -20.41 5.25 5.94
CA GLY A 269 -21.80 5.24 6.43
C GLY A 269 -22.48 6.60 6.53
N GLY A 270 -21.84 7.67 6.06
CA GLY A 270 -22.51 8.93 5.74
C GLY A 270 -22.90 8.93 4.26
N ALA A 271 -24.05 9.49 3.90
CA ALA A 271 -24.28 9.86 2.50
C ALA A 271 -23.03 10.58 1.96
N GLY A 272 -22.69 10.38 0.67
CA GLY A 272 -21.57 11.12 0.07
C GLY A 272 -21.66 12.62 0.36
N CYS A 273 -20.58 13.39 0.20
CA CYS A 273 -20.52 14.84 0.51
C CYS A 273 -21.45 15.72 -0.37
N ASN A 274 -22.73 15.39 -0.42
CA ASN A 274 -23.76 15.90 -1.29
C ASN A 274 -24.97 16.24 -0.43
N THR A 275 -24.83 17.29 0.37
CA THR A 275 -25.89 18.28 0.60
C THR A 275 -25.21 19.64 0.74
N ASN A 276 -25.95 20.71 0.50
CA ASN A 276 -25.48 22.08 0.40
C ASN A 276 -24.99 22.65 1.75
N TRP A 277 -23.89 22.14 2.31
CA TRP A 277 -23.31 22.59 3.59
C TRP A 277 -22.74 24.02 3.56
N LEU A 278 -22.76 24.68 2.40
CA LEU A 278 -22.30 26.05 2.22
C LEU A 278 -23.32 26.82 1.37
N SER A 279 -24.39 27.25 2.01
CA SER A 279 -25.01 28.52 1.67
C SER A 279 -25.24 29.28 2.97
N PRO A 280 -24.86 30.58 3.03
CA PRO A 280 -25.07 31.41 4.21
C PRO A 280 -26.56 31.55 4.57
#